data_AF-A0AB35PMQ0-F1
#
_entry.id   AF-A0AB35PMQ0-F1
#
_cell.length_a   1.000
_cell.length_b   1.000
_cell.length_c   1.000
_cell.angle_alpha   90.00
_cell.angle_beta   90.00
_cell.angle_gamma   90.00
#
_symmetry.space_group_name_H-M   'P 1'
#
loop_
_entity.id
_entity.type
_entity.pdbx_description
1 polymer ?
#
loop_
_entity_poly.entity_id
_entity_poly.type
_entity_poly.pdbx_seq_one_letter_code
_entity_poly.pdbx_strand_id
1 'polypeptide(L)'
;LMQWGMVRSGLETWDELKVITLFHLIGLALELFKVHMGSWSYPEEGYSKIFGVPLYSGFMYASVASYLCQAWRRLNIDLVKWPPFFAVVPLAASIYLNFFIHHYSIDIRWWLSG
;
A
#
# COMPACT_ATOMS: atom_id res chain seq x y z
N LEU A 1 16.69 -10.14 -1.37
CA LEU A 1 17.22 -11.31 -0.63
C LEU A 1 16.19 -11.87 0.34
N MET A 2 15.68 -11.07 1.29
CA MET A 2 14.70 -11.52 2.29
C MET A 2 13.44 -12.15 1.67
N GLN A 3 12.77 -11.43 0.77
CA GLN A 3 11.53 -11.90 0.12
C GLN A 3 11.68 -13.28 -0.54
N TRP A 4 12.79 -13.47 -1.26
CA TRP A 4 13.10 -14.75 -1.89
C TRP A 4 13.37 -15.84 -0.85
N GLY A 5 14.06 -15.51 0.25
CA GLY A 5 14.30 -16.44 1.36
C GLY A 5 13.00 -16.87 2.04
N MET A 6 12.05 -15.96 2.25
CA MET A 6 10.74 -16.26 2.85
C MET A 6 9.91 -17.19 1.97
N VAL A 7 9.87 -16.96 0.65
CA VAL A 7 9.17 -17.86 -0.29
C VAL A 7 9.86 -19.21 -0.39
N ARG A 8 11.20 -19.24 -0.50
CA ARG A 8 11.95 -20.51 -0.62
C ARG A 8 11.87 -21.38 0.63
N SER A 9 11.83 -20.77 1.82
CA SER A 9 11.66 -21.48 3.09
C SER A 9 10.21 -21.91 3.36
N GLY A 10 9.26 -21.55 2.48
CA GLY A 10 7.84 -21.84 2.66
C GLY A 10 7.19 -21.00 3.77
N LEU A 11 7.88 -19.99 4.29
CA LEU A 11 7.30 -19.05 5.24
C LEU A 11 6.28 -18.12 4.57
N GLU A 12 6.46 -17.82 3.28
CA GLU A 12 5.51 -17.09 2.43
C GLU A 12 5.06 -17.90 1.22
N THR A 13 3.83 -17.67 0.76
CA THR A 13 3.29 -18.26 -0.46
C THR A 13 3.53 -17.36 -1.67
N TRP A 14 3.40 -17.93 -2.87
CA TRP A 14 3.45 -17.16 -4.12
C TRP A 14 2.32 -16.13 -4.23
N ASP A 15 1.16 -16.39 -3.64
CA ASP A 15 0.06 -15.43 -3.65
C ASP A 15 0.33 -14.25 -2.71
N GLU A 16 0.96 -14.50 -1.55
CA GLU A 16 1.44 -13.42 -0.69
C GLU A 16 2.51 -12.57 -1.39
N LEU A 17 3.44 -13.20 -2.11
CA LEU A 17 4.44 -12.47 -2.89
C LEU A 17 3.80 -11.52 -3.91
N LYS A 18 2.72 -11.94 -4.60
CA LYS A 18 2.00 -11.07 -5.53
C LYS A 18 1.39 -9.87 -4.81
N VAL A 19 0.76 -10.08 -3.66
CA VAL A 19 0.18 -9.01 -2.84
C VAL A 19 1.25 -8.05 -2.34
N ILE A 20 2.35 -8.56 -1.78
CA ILE A 20 3.48 -7.77 -1.29
C ILE A 20 4.09 -6.91 -2.41
N THR A 21 4.24 -7.50 -3.61
CA THR A 21 4.72 -6.78 -4.80
C THR A 21 3.75 -5.68 -5.22
N LEU A 22 2.45 -5.96 -5.21
CA LEU A 22 1.43 -4.96 -5.52
C LEU A 22 1.48 -3.78 -4.54
N PHE A 23 1.60 -4.05 -3.24
CA PHE A 23 1.74 -3.01 -2.21
C PHE A 23 3.03 -2.21 -2.34
N HIS A 24 4.13 -2.83 -2.78
CA HIS A 24 5.37 -2.11 -3.11
C HIS A 24 5.12 -1.08 -4.22
N LEU A 25 4.50 -1.51 -5.32
CA LEU A 25 4.27 -0.66 -6.49
C LEU A 25 3.26 0.45 -6.19
N ILE A 26 2.14 0.12 -5.56
CA ILE A 26 1.13 1.11 -5.18
C ILE A 26 1.70 2.09 -4.16
N GLY A 27 2.36 1.60 -3.11
CA GLY A 27 2.98 2.44 -2.09
C GLY A 27 3.97 3.44 -2.67
N LEU A 28 4.87 2.98 -3.54
CA LEU A 28 5.82 3.85 -4.22
C LEU A 28 5.13 4.85 -5.15
N ALA A 29 4.08 4.43 -5.87
CA ALA A 29 3.32 5.32 -6.75
C ALA A 29 2.60 6.44 -5.98
N LEU A 30 2.04 6.14 -4.80
CA LEU A 30 1.41 7.14 -3.93
C LEU A 30 2.41 8.19 -3.46
N GLU A 31 3.60 7.76 -3.01
CA GLU A 31 4.68 8.66 -2.60
C GLU A 31 5.15 9.53 -3.77
N LEU A 32 5.41 8.93 -4.93
CA LEU A 32 5.83 9.66 -6.14
C LEU A 32 4.81 10.73 -6.52
N PHE A 33 3.53 10.37 -6.53
CA PHE A 33 2.46 11.31 -6.82
C PHE A 33 2.44 12.47 -5.84
N LYS A 34 2.52 12.21 -4.54
CA LYS A 34 2.40 13.25 -3.52
C LYS A 34 3.62 14.14 -3.38
N VAL A 35 4.81 13.60 -3.58
CA VAL A 35 6.03 14.40 -3.69
C VAL A 35 5.97 15.28 -4.94
N HIS A 36 5.49 14.76 -6.07
CA HIS A 36 5.31 15.56 -7.29
C HIS A 36 4.27 16.68 -7.11
N MET A 37 3.21 16.44 -6.34
CA MET A 37 2.21 17.45 -5.97
C MET A 37 2.69 18.43 -4.88
N GLY A 38 3.94 18.33 -4.41
CA GLY A 38 4.50 19.21 -3.38
C GLY A 38 3.85 19.05 -2.00
N SER A 39 3.18 17.93 -1.75
CA SER A 39 2.50 17.68 -0.47
C SER A 39 3.48 17.44 0.67
N TRP A 40 4.65 16.86 0.36
CA TRP A 40 5.80 16.73 1.22
C TRP A 40 7.06 16.50 0.37
N SER A 41 8.22 16.44 1.01
CA SER A 41 9.49 16.14 0.37
C SER A 41 10.35 15.22 1.23
N TYR A 42 11.26 14.50 0.58
CA TYR A 42 12.37 13.81 1.24
C TYR A 42 13.64 14.64 1.01
N PRO A 43 13.99 15.58 1.91
CA PRO A 43 15.06 16.56 1.66
C PRO A 43 16.47 15.97 1.75
N GLU A 44 16.66 14.92 2.53
CA GLU A 44 17.97 14.33 2.79
C GLU A 44 18.59 13.67 1.55
N GLU A 45 19.91 13.61 1.44
CA GLU A 45 20.55 12.87 0.35
C GLU A 45 20.28 11.35 0.45
N GLY A 46 20.21 10.65 -0.68
CA GLY A 46 19.93 9.20 -0.68
C GLY A 46 20.33 8.49 -1.96
N TYR A 47 21.12 7.42 -1.82
CA TYR A 47 21.65 6.64 -2.95
C TYR A 47 20.56 5.99 -3.81
N SER A 48 19.45 5.58 -3.20
CA SER A 48 18.36 4.84 -3.84
C SER A 48 17.07 5.66 -3.89
N LYS A 49 17.16 6.88 -4.44
CA LYS A 49 16.01 7.75 -4.71
C LYS A 49 15.65 7.76 -6.19
N ILE A 50 14.35 7.75 -6.46
CA ILE A 50 13.79 7.90 -7.80
C ILE A 50 12.78 9.05 -7.75
N PHE A 51 12.98 10.08 -8.59
CA PHE A 51 12.13 11.28 -8.64
C PHE A 51 11.86 11.91 -7.25
N GLY A 52 12.88 11.98 -6.40
CA GLY A 52 12.77 12.54 -5.05
C GLY A 52 12.19 11.61 -3.99
N VAL A 53 11.76 10.39 -4.36
CA VAL A 53 11.21 9.40 -3.43
C VAL A 53 12.22 8.27 -3.19
N PRO A 54 12.52 7.93 -1.93
CA PRO A 54 13.41 6.82 -1.63
C PRO A 54 12.73 5.48 -1.88
N LEU A 55 13.43 4.54 -2.53
CA LEU A 55 12.92 3.21 -2.85
C LEU A 55 12.51 2.41 -1.60
N TYR A 56 13.13 2.68 -0.44
CA TYR A 56 12.75 2.01 0.81
C TYR A 56 11.31 2.29 1.22
N SER A 57 10.71 3.42 0.80
CA SER A 57 9.30 3.73 1.11
C SER A 57 8.36 2.66 0.55
N GLY A 58 8.54 2.26 -0.71
CA GLY A 58 7.81 1.14 -1.30
C GLY A 58 8.03 -0.18 -0.54
N PHE A 59 9.27 -0.46 -0.10
CA PHE A 59 9.55 -1.64 0.72
C PHE A 59 8.89 -1.57 2.11
N MET A 60 8.69 -0.38 2.67
CA MET A 60 7.96 -0.16 3.91
C MET A 60 6.47 -0.50 3.75
N TYR A 61 5.82 -0.07 2.66
CA TYR A 61 4.44 -0.49 2.36
C TYR A 61 4.34 -2.02 2.15
N ALA A 62 5.31 -2.60 1.44
CA ALA A 62 5.38 -4.04 1.20
C ALA A 62 5.56 -4.85 2.48
N SER A 63 6.32 -4.36 3.46
CA SER A 63 6.54 -5.05 4.74
C SER A 63 5.27 -5.08 5.59
N VAL A 64 4.45 -4.01 5.56
CA VAL A 64 3.13 -3.99 6.20
C VAL A 64 2.21 -5.03 5.56
N ALA A 65 2.21 -5.15 4.22
CA ALA A 65 1.43 -6.16 3.52
C ALA A 65 1.88 -7.59 3.88
N SER A 66 3.18 -7.86 3.88
CA SER A 66 3.75 -9.14 4.31
C SER A 66 3.33 -9.49 5.74
N TYR A 67 3.45 -8.53 6.67
CA TYR A 67 3.01 -8.70 8.04
C TYR A 67 1.52 -9.06 8.13
N LEU A 68 0.65 -8.33 7.42
CA LEU A 68 -0.79 -8.60 7.44
C LEU A 68 -1.13 -9.98 6.89
N CYS A 69 -0.53 -10.39 5.76
CA CYS A 69 -0.71 -11.73 5.22
C CYS A 69 -0.29 -12.82 6.21
N GLN A 70 0.88 -12.65 6.83
CA GLN A 70 1.40 -13.57 7.83
C GLN A 70 0.54 -13.63 9.08
N ALA A 71 0.13 -12.47 9.61
CA ALA A 71 -0.72 -12.38 10.78
C ALA A 71 -2.06 -13.07 10.52
N TRP A 72 -2.66 -12.82 9.34
CA TRP A 72 -3.93 -13.43 8.96
C TRP A 72 -3.87 -14.96 8.97
N ARG A 73 -2.85 -15.52 8.30
CA ARG A 73 -2.68 -16.98 8.22
C ARG A 73 -2.28 -17.59 9.55
N ARG A 74 -1.31 -17.00 10.26
CA ARG A 74 -0.73 -17.61 11.48
C ARG A 74 -1.63 -17.48 12.69
N LEU A 75 -2.43 -16.42 12.76
CA LEU A 75 -3.36 -16.19 13.87
C LEU A 75 -4.78 -16.68 13.56
N ASN A 76 -5.02 -17.24 12.37
CA ASN A 76 -6.34 -17.67 11.90
C ASN A 76 -7.39 -16.55 12.07
N ILE A 77 -7.09 -15.39 11.48
CA ILE A 77 -7.97 -14.23 11.60
C ILE A 77 -9.22 -14.44 10.75
N ASP A 78 -10.38 -14.35 11.39
CA ASP A 78 -11.68 -14.36 10.73
C ASP A 78 -12.35 -12.99 10.87
N LEU A 79 -12.90 -12.49 9.76
CA LEU A 79 -13.70 -11.27 9.75
C LEU A 79 -15.15 -11.59 10.07
N VAL A 80 -15.61 -11.18 11.25
CA VAL A 80 -17.00 -11.33 11.66
C VAL A 80 -17.81 -10.14 11.15
N LYS A 81 -18.95 -10.41 10.50
CA LYS A 81 -19.86 -9.39 9.94
C LYS A 81 -19.19 -8.44 8.94
N TRP A 82 -18.28 -8.97 8.11
CA TRP A 82 -17.67 -8.19 7.03
C TRP A 82 -18.73 -7.67 6.05
N PRO A 83 -18.68 -6.39 5.64
CA PRO A 83 -19.61 -5.86 4.66
C PRO A 83 -19.49 -6.58 3.31
N PRO A 84 -20.55 -6.58 2.49
CA PRO A 84 -20.49 -7.21 1.17
C PRO A 84 -19.42 -6.55 0.29
N PHE A 85 -18.78 -7.34 -0.59
CA PHE A 85 -17.74 -6.85 -1.50
C PHE A 85 -18.18 -5.65 -2.34
N PHE A 86 -19.46 -5.60 -2.73
CA PHE A 86 -20.04 -4.47 -3.47
C PHE A 86 -20.11 -3.16 -2.68
N ALA A 87 -20.00 -3.19 -1.35
CA ALA A 87 -19.84 -1.99 -0.54
C ALA A 87 -18.36 -1.64 -0.36
N VAL A 88 -17.54 -2.64 -0.01
CA VAL A 88 -16.12 -2.43 0.32
C VAL A 88 -15.31 -1.99 -0.89
N VAL A 89 -15.47 -2.65 -2.04
CA VAL A 89 -14.64 -2.38 -3.23
C VAL A 89 -14.86 -0.97 -3.77
N PRO A 90 -16.10 -0.49 -3.99
CA PRO A 90 -16.32 0.88 -4.44
C PRO A 90 -15.89 1.93 -3.42
N LEU A 91 -16.07 1.66 -2.13
CA LEU A 91 -15.62 2.58 -1.07
C LEU A 91 -14.09 2.72 -1.08
N ALA A 92 -13.36 1.61 -1.06
CA ALA A 92 -11.90 1.61 -1.14
C ALA A 92 -11.41 2.28 -2.42
N ALA A 93 -12.00 1.94 -3.57
CA ALA A 93 -11.66 2.58 -4.84
C ALA A 93 -11.89 4.10 -4.80
N SER A 94 -13.00 4.56 -4.20
CA SER A 94 -13.31 5.98 -4.06
C SER A 94 -12.31 6.72 -3.16
N ILE A 95 -11.83 6.08 -2.08
CA ILE A 95 -10.80 6.65 -1.21
C ILE A 95 -9.48 6.83 -1.97
N TYR A 96 -9.04 5.80 -2.70
CA TYR A 96 -7.82 5.89 -3.51
C TYR A 96 -7.96 6.89 -4.66
N LEU A 97 -9.10 6.90 -5.36
CA LEU A 97 -9.36 7.88 -6.42
C LEU A 97 -9.37 9.31 -5.86
N ASN A 98 -10.04 9.55 -4.72
CA ASN A 98 -10.01 10.85 -4.06
C ASN A 98 -8.58 11.25 -3.67
N PHE A 99 -7.74 10.31 -3.20
CA PHE A 99 -6.32 10.58 -2.92
C PHE A 99 -5.56 11.13 -4.13
N PHE A 100 -5.85 10.67 -5.36
CA PHE A 100 -5.20 11.19 -6.57
C PHE A 100 -5.88 12.42 -7.16
N ILE A 101 -7.20 12.53 -7.02
CA ILE A 101 -7.99 13.53 -7.76
C ILE A 101 -8.25 14.80 -6.95
N HIS A 102 -8.17 14.80 -5.62
CA HIS A 102 -8.47 16.00 -4.80
C HIS A 102 -7.55 17.20 -5.07
N HIS A 103 -6.39 17.02 -5.71
CA HIS A 103 -5.56 18.15 -6.16
C HIS A 103 -6.16 18.89 -7.36
N TYR A 104 -7.04 18.22 -8.11
CA TYR A 104 -7.64 18.73 -9.34
C TYR A 104 -9.16 18.94 -9.22
N SER A 105 -9.78 18.47 -8.13
CA SER A 105 -11.22 18.48 -7.92
C SER A 105 -11.57 18.60 -6.43
N ILE A 106 -12.84 18.44 -6.09
CA ILE A 106 -13.35 18.55 -4.73
C ILE A 106 -12.83 17.39 -3.87
N ASP A 107 -12.36 17.74 -2.68
CA ASP A 107 -11.98 16.78 -1.66
C ASP A 107 -13.23 16.24 -0.94
N ILE A 108 -13.55 14.97 -1.15
CA ILE A 108 -14.72 14.30 -0.60
C ILE A 108 -14.40 13.37 0.59
N ARG A 109 -13.20 13.44 1.17
CA ARG A 109 -12.76 12.49 2.23
C ARG A 109 -13.72 12.39 3.41
N TRP A 110 -14.32 13.51 3.82
CA TRP A 110 -15.24 13.56 4.97
C TRP A 110 -16.56 12.82 4.69
N TRP A 111 -17.02 12.82 3.43
CA TRP A 111 -18.18 12.05 3.02
C TRP A 111 -17.89 10.55 2.96
N LEU A 112 -16.66 10.18 2.62
CA LEU A 112 -16.20 8.80 2.56
C LEU A 112 -15.91 8.21 3.94
N SER A 113 -15.52 9.03 4.93
CA SER A 113 -15.23 8.59 6.29
C SER A 113 -16.45 8.37 7.17
N GLY A 114 -17.59 8.97 6.81
CA GLY A 114 -18.80 9.01 7.64
C GLY A 114 -18.74 10.08 8.72
#